data_AF-A0A4R6ZWZ0-F1
#
_entry.id   AF-A0A4R6ZWZ0-F1
#
_cell.length_a   1.000
_cell.length_b   1.000
_cell.length_c   1.000
_cell.angle_alpha   90.00
_cell.angle_beta   90.00
_cell.angle_gamma   90.00
#
_symmetry.space_group_name_H-M   'P 1'
#
loop_
_entity.id
_entity.type
_entity.pdbx_description
1 polymer ?
#
loop_
_entity_poly.entity_id
_entity_poly.type
_entity_poly.pdbx_seq_one_letter_code
_entity_poly.pdbx_strand_id
1 'polypeptide(L)'
;MRHCLPSVGTLLLATLLLGGCTLLPEREPPPPPVTSDEFQARIDRLEGTVTASCVTGQQARLDQQLQRQQALSADVREVGSLLRQLRGDVAQLGRPDDQPEATRECSDGPTRLDNKEILGRSEWIGLPGVGTYLKARIDSGATTSSLSATEITRFERDGENWVRFKLGLNEADSVVDSVRDEWIEAPVERRVRIIQASGEDSRPVISLLMTLGPLRETVQFTLNDRTHLDHPVLLGRRFLMDIAVIDVAQQYLHERPEFPGGRPAEEAGADEAADRDEEEAEE
;
A
#
# COMPACT_ATOMS: atom_id res chain seq x y z
N MET A 1 4.20 53.40 -9.09
CA MET A 1 3.82 54.71 -8.50
C MET A 1 4.22 54.70 -7.03
N ARG A 2 5.00 55.71 -6.60
CA ARG A 2 4.87 56.45 -5.31
C ARG A 2 4.93 55.60 -4.03
N HIS A 3 5.79 55.84 -3.04
CA HIS A 3 6.31 57.07 -2.42
C HIS A 3 7.38 56.63 -1.38
N CYS A 4 8.53 57.28 -1.20
CA CYS A 4 8.85 58.64 -0.70
C CYS A 4 9.42 58.55 0.74
N LEU A 5 10.57 59.21 0.93
CA LEU A 5 11.33 59.43 2.19
C LEU A 5 10.49 60.18 3.27
N PRO A 6 11.00 60.35 4.51
CA PRO A 6 11.81 61.55 4.87
C PRO A 6 13.04 61.23 5.78
N SER A 7 14.19 61.93 5.66
CA SER A 7 14.58 63.23 6.30
C SER A 7 15.10 63.05 7.75
N VAL A 8 16.08 63.74 8.36
CA VAL A 8 16.61 65.13 8.38
C VAL A 8 18.03 65.01 9.00
N GLY A 9 19.11 65.72 8.63
CA GLY A 9 19.36 67.12 9.02
C GLY A 9 20.84 67.56 8.92
N THR A 10 21.09 68.39 7.90
CA THR A 10 21.83 69.66 7.82
C THR A 10 22.60 70.24 9.03
N LEU A 11 23.86 70.70 8.82
CA LEU A 11 24.32 72.12 8.83
C LEU A 11 25.87 72.16 8.59
N LEU A 12 26.45 72.69 7.49
CA LEU A 12 26.69 74.09 7.07
C LEU A 12 27.68 74.91 7.93
N LEU A 13 28.88 75.20 7.38
CA LEU A 13 29.59 76.51 7.28
C LEU A 13 31.05 76.24 6.85
N ALA A 14 31.55 76.63 5.66
CA ALA A 14 31.79 77.97 5.11
C ALA A 14 33.31 78.26 5.01
N THR A 15 33.81 78.08 3.79
CA THR A 15 34.82 78.88 3.06
C THR A 15 35.46 80.07 3.76
N LEU A 16 36.80 80.19 3.67
CA LEU A 16 37.52 81.41 3.23
C LEU A 16 39.05 81.26 3.31
N LEU A 17 39.70 81.31 2.15
CA LEU A 17 40.73 82.30 1.75
C LEU A 17 41.87 81.71 0.93
N LEU A 18 41.92 82.23 -0.30
CA LEU A 18 43.03 82.14 -1.24
C LEU A 18 44.27 82.79 -0.64
N GLY A 19 45.41 82.13 -0.83
CA GLY A 19 46.75 82.68 -0.66
C GLY A 19 47.71 81.90 -1.54
N GLY A 20 47.71 82.20 -2.83
CA GLY A 20 48.75 81.73 -3.73
C GLY A 20 50.06 82.45 -3.38
N CYS A 21 51.05 81.71 -2.91
CA CYS A 21 52.43 82.13 -2.92
C CYS A 21 53.19 81.23 -3.89
N THR A 22 53.64 81.82 -4.99
CA THR A 22 54.66 81.26 -5.88
C THR A 22 55.99 81.27 -5.12
N LEU A 23 56.33 80.16 -4.46
CA LEU A 23 57.69 79.87 -4.06
C LEU A 23 58.20 78.74 -4.96
N LEU A 24 59.19 79.06 -5.78
CA LEU A 24 60.10 78.07 -6.33
C LEU A 24 60.56 77.20 -5.15
N PRO A 25 60.40 75.86 -5.18
CA PRO A 25 61.08 75.04 -4.20
C PRO A 25 62.57 75.30 -4.40
N GLU A 26 63.21 75.85 -3.36
CA GLU A 26 64.65 75.83 -3.28
C GLU A 26 65.11 74.40 -3.59
N ARG A 27 66.13 74.28 -4.43
CA ARG A 27 66.79 73.01 -4.68
C ARG A 27 67.43 72.62 -3.35
N GLU A 28 66.72 71.80 -2.58
CA GLU A 28 67.21 71.24 -1.31
C GLU A 28 68.64 70.73 -1.55
N PRO A 29 69.59 71.07 -0.66
CA PRO A 29 70.94 70.53 -0.77
C PRO A 29 70.83 69.00 -0.86
N PRO A 30 71.65 68.34 -1.70
CA PRO A 30 71.61 66.88 -1.79
C PRO A 30 71.74 66.33 -0.35
N PRO A 31 70.87 65.39 0.05
CA PRO A 31 70.89 64.89 1.41
C PRO A 31 72.30 64.39 1.74
N PRO A 32 72.75 64.55 2.99
CA PRO A 32 74.07 64.06 3.39
C PRO A 32 74.19 62.58 2.99
N PRO A 33 75.37 62.15 2.51
CA PRO A 33 75.56 60.75 2.15
C PRO A 33 75.27 59.90 3.39
N VAL A 34 74.43 58.88 3.21
CA VAL A 34 74.03 57.96 4.27
C VAL A 34 75.28 57.43 4.93
N THR A 35 75.40 57.64 6.24
CA THR A 35 76.55 57.15 7.00
C THR A 35 76.50 55.61 7.06
N SER A 36 77.66 54.96 7.26
CA SER A 36 77.71 53.50 7.44
C SER A 36 76.72 53.02 8.49
N ASP A 37 76.58 53.79 9.56
CA ASP A 37 75.79 53.46 10.75
C ASP A 37 74.29 53.58 10.45
N GLU A 38 73.88 54.62 9.71
CA GLU A 38 72.49 54.76 9.25
C GLU A 38 72.10 53.67 8.26
N PHE A 39 73.02 53.27 7.37
CA PHE A 39 72.79 52.17 6.45
C PHE A 39 72.64 50.84 7.21
N GLN A 40 73.56 50.54 8.13
CA GLN A 40 73.50 49.34 8.97
C GLN A 40 72.21 49.28 9.79
N ALA A 41 71.81 50.39 10.44
CA ALA A 41 70.56 50.44 11.19
C ALA A 41 69.31 50.17 10.33
N ARG A 42 69.32 50.60 9.05
CA ARG A 42 68.22 50.28 8.11
C ARG A 42 68.23 48.81 7.69
N ILE A 43 69.41 48.22 7.50
CA ILE A 43 69.56 46.79 7.20
C ILE A 43 69.07 45.93 8.38
N ASP A 44 69.52 46.24 9.61
CA ASP A 44 69.10 45.50 10.81
C ASP A 44 67.57 45.57 11.02
N ARG A 45 66.97 46.74 10.74
CA ARG A 45 65.52 46.91 10.81
C ARG A 45 64.78 46.12 9.73
N LEU A 46 65.31 46.07 8.51
CA LEU A 46 64.75 45.29 7.42
C LEU A 46 64.82 43.80 7.74
N GLU A 47 65.97 43.31 8.23
CA GLU A 47 66.16 41.93 8.66
C GLU A 47 65.18 41.56 9.78
N GLY A 48 65.03 42.41 10.79
CA GLY A 48 64.04 42.22 11.85
C GLY A 48 62.61 42.14 11.32
N THR A 49 62.24 43.01 10.36
CA THR A 49 60.90 43.04 9.76
C THR A 49 60.61 41.80 8.90
N VAL A 50 61.58 41.37 8.08
CA VAL A 50 61.46 40.18 7.24
C VAL A 50 61.36 38.93 8.09
N THR A 51 62.21 38.80 9.11
CA THR A 51 62.20 37.65 10.03
C THR A 51 60.88 37.58 10.79
N ALA A 52 60.39 38.71 11.33
CA ALA A 52 59.10 38.77 12.01
C ALA A 52 57.93 38.39 11.09
N SER A 53 57.94 38.87 9.84
CA SER A 53 56.90 38.56 8.85
C SER A 53 56.94 37.08 8.44
N CYS A 54 58.13 36.50 8.29
CA CYS A 54 58.31 35.10 7.96
C CYS A 54 57.82 34.19 9.09
N VAL A 55 58.23 34.46 10.34
CA VAL A 55 57.79 33.70 11.52
C VAL A 55 56.27 33.75 11.67
N THR A 56 55.67 34.95 11.57
CA THR A 56 54.22 35.11 11.68
C THR A 56 53.49 34.36 10.57
N GLY A 57 53.98 34.44 9.32
CA GLY A 57 53.40 33.74 8.18
C GLY A 57 53.54 32.22 8.28
N GLN A 58 54.68 31.71 8.76
CA GLN A 58 54.91 30.29 8.98
C GLN A 58 54.00 29.75 10.09
N GLN A 59 53.85 30.52 11.18
CA GLN A 59 53.01 30.13 12.31
C GLN A 59 51.53 30.08 11.92
N ALA A 60 51.03 31.08 11.17
CA ALA A 60 49.67 31.08 10.65
C ALA A 60 49.38 29.88 9.73
N ARG A 61 50.35 29.44 8.91
CA ARG A 61 50.21 28.24 8.06
C ARG A 61 50.14 26.95 8.88
N LEU A 62 50.97 26.84 9.90
CA LEU A 62 50.95 25.68 10.82
C LEU A 62 49.63 25.63 11.59
N ASP A 63 49.16 26.76 12.09
CA ASP A 63 47.87 26.86 12.79
C ASP A 63 46.71 26.48 11.87
N GLN A 64 46.73 26.94 10.61
CA GLN A 64 45.73 26.56 9.62
C GLN A 64 45.76 25.06 9.30
N GLN A 65 46.95 24.45 9.19
CA GLN A 65 47.09 23.01 9.00
C GLN A 65 46.56 22.23 10.20
N LEU A 66 46.87 22.68 11.42
CA LEU A 66 46.44 22.04 12.66
C LEU A 66 44.92 22.14 12.84
N GLN A 67 44.32 23.29 12.55
CA GLN A 67 42.86 23.47 12.52
C GLN A 67 42.21 22.53 11.50
N ARG A 68 42.80 22.39 10.30
CA ARG A 68 42.28 21.47 9.27
C ARG A 68 42.38 20.01 9.70
N GLN A 69 43.46 19.61 10.36
CA GLN A 69 43.59 18.26 10.94
C GLN A 69 42.57 18.01 12.05
N GLN A 70 42.33 19.00 12.91
CA GLN A 70 41.34 18.91 13.98
C GLN A 70 39.92 18.77 13.42
N ALA A 71 39.56 19.56 12.40
CA ALA A 71 38.27 19.46 11.73
C ALA A 71 38.05 18.06 11.12
N LEU A 72 39.01 17.56 10.34
CA LEU A 72 38.95 16.20 9.79
C LEU A 72 38.81 15.13 10.86
N SER A 73 39.50 15.30 12.01
CA SER A 73 39.38 14.35 13.12
C SER A 73 38.00 14.39 13.80
N ALA A 74 37.32 15.54 13.79
CA ALA A 74 35.97 15.69 14.30
C ALA A 74 34.97 14.99 13.37
N ASP A 75 35.08 15.21 12.05
CA ASP A 75 34.24 14.57 11.03
C ASP A 75 34.33 13.04 11.12
N VAL A 76 35.54 12.49 11.27
CA VAL A 76 35.74 11.03 11.41
C VAL A 76 35.06 10.48 12.68
N ARG A 77 35.07 11.24 13.78
CA ARG A 77 34.37 10.83 15.02
C ARG A 77 32.86 10.85 14.83
N GLU A 78 32.33 11.85 14.11
CA GLU A 78 30.90 11.98 13.81
C GLU A 78 30.41 10.82 12.93
N VAL A 79 31.13 10.51 11.85
CA VAL A 79 30.85 9.33 11.02
C VAL A 79 30.90 8.05 11.85
N GLY A 80 31.87 7.94 12.77
CA GLY A 80 31.95 6.82 13.71
C GLY A 80 30.74 6.71 14.66
N SER A 81 30.17 7.82 15.13
CA SER A 81 28.92 7.80 15.91
C SER A 81 27.72 7.39 15.06
N LEU A 82 27.59 7.92 13.84
CA LEU A 82 26.51 7.58 12.92
C LEU A 82 26.52 6.09 12.56
N LEU A 83 27.70 5.53 12.27
CA LEU A 83 27.84 4.09 12.00
C LEU A 83 27.48 3.23 13.22
N ARG A 84 27.81 3.66 14.44
CA ARG A 84 27.39 2.96 15.66
C ARG A 84 25.88 3.03 15.87
N GLN A 85 25.26 4.17 15.59
CA GLN A 85 23.81 4.35 15.67
C GLN A 85 23.10 3.46 14.64
N LEU A 86 23.50 3.53 13.37
CA LEU A 86 22.99 2.65 12.31
C LEU A 86 23.13 1.16 12.65
N ARG A 87 24.28 0.75 13.20
CA ARG A 87 24.47 -0.63 13.67
C ARG A 87 23.53 -0.99 14.82
N GLY A 88 23.26 -0.04 15.72
CA GLY A 88 22.29 -0.18 16.79
C GLY A 88 20.86 -0.35 16.26
N ASP A 89 20.47 0.51 15.32
CA ASP A 89 19.15 0.48 14.67
C ASP A 89 18.95 -0.84 13.91
N VAL A 90 19.95 -1.29 13.15
CA VAL A 90 19.92 -2.60 12.46
C VAL A 90 19.87 -3.77 13.46
N ALA A 91 20.59 -3.69 14.58
CA ALA A 91 20.52 -4.70 15.63
C ALA A 91 19.15 -4.73 16.34
N GLN A 92 18.45 -3.60 16.38
CA GLN A 92 17.10 -3.49 16.93
C GLN A 92 16.06 -4.03 15.95
N LEU A 93 16.23 -3.81 14.64
CA LEU A 93 15.42 -4.43 13.58
C LEU A 93 15.62 -5.95 13.46
N GLY A 94 16.77 -6.46 13.89
CA GLY A 94 17.10 -7.89 13.88
C GLY A 94 16.76 -8.64 15.17
N ARG A 95 16.23 -7.96 16.20
CA ARG A 95 15.64 -8.64 17.35
C ARG A 95 14.19 -8.95 17.00
N PRO A 96 13.72 -10.21 17.13
CA PRO A 96 12.29 -10.48 17.20
C PRO A 96 11.76 -9.55 18.28
N ASP A 97 10.77 -8.76 17.91
CA ASP A 97 10.14 -7.82 18.82
C ASP A 97 9.64 -8.64 20.03
N ASP A 98 10.00 -8.22 21.24
CA ASP A 98 9.34 -8.65 22.48
C ASP A 98 7.97 -7.93 22.56
N GLN A 99 7.30 -7.82 21.41
CA GLN A 99 5.86 -7.75 21.37
C GLN A 99 5.40 -9.01 22.12
N PRO A 100 4.30 -8.93 22.89
CA PRO A 100 3.47 -10.11 22.94
C PRO A 100 3.01 -10.31 21.50
N GLU A 101 3.82 -11.02 20.71
CA GLU A 101 3.32 -11.85 19.67
C GLU A 101 2.32 -12.74 20.40
N ALA A 102 1.06 -12.31 20.37
CA ALA A 102 0.04 -13.25 20.02
C ALA A 102 0.34 -13.72 18.58
N THR A 103 1.47 -14.42 18.39
CA THR A 103 1.38 -15.74 17.79
C THR A 103 0.42 -16.51 18.70
N ARG A 104 -0.87 -16.21 18.51
CA ARG A 104 -1.78 -17.31 18.28
C ARG A 104 -1.10 -18.03 17.14
N GLU A 105 -0.26 -19.01 17.49
CA GLU A 105 -0.37 -20.28 16.81
C GLU A 105 -1.89 -20.47 16.71
N CYS A 106 -2.44 -20.16 15.54
CA CYS A 106 -3.69 -20.74 15.13
C CYS A 106 -3.35 -22.22 15.09
N SER A 107 -3.36 -22.86 16.27
CA SER A 107 -3.61 -24.26 16.42
C SER A 107 -4.83 -24.46 15.56
N ASP A 108 -4.77 -25.31 14.52
CA ASP A 108 -5.89 -25.58 13.62
C ASP A 108 -7.17 -25.47 14.42
N GLY A 109 -7.79 -24.30 14.30
CA GLY A 109 -8.88 -23.94 15.18
C GLY A 109 -9.96 -24.96 14.88
N PRO A 110 -10.80 -25.37 15.84
CA PRO A 110 -11.97 -26.14 15.45
C PRO A 110 -12.66 -25.35 14.32
N THR A 111 -12.90 -26.00 13.16
CA THR A 111 -13.65 -25.45 12.01
C THR A 111 -15.08 -25.05 12.40
N ARG A 112 -15.39 -25.07 13.69
CA ARG A 112 -16.66 -24.84 14.31
C ARG A 112 -16.49 -23.96 15.56
N LEU A 113 -17.14 -22.80 15.56
CA LEU A 113 -17.24 -21.89 16.69
C LEU A 113 -18.66 -21.94 17.26
N ASP A 114 -18.84 -22.34 18.52
CA ASP A 114 -20.15 -22.33 19.21
C ASP A 114 -21.30 -22.94 18.39
N ASN A 115 -21.05 -24.11 17.81
CA ASN A 115 -21.93 -24.87 16.91
C ASN A 115 -22.09 -24.33 15.48
N LYS A 116 -21.45 -23.23 15.11
CA LYS A 116 -21.44 -22.65 13.75
C LYS A 116 -20.20 -23.05 12.98
N GLU A 117 -20.34 -23.37 11.71
CA GLU A 117 -19.23 -23.67 10.81
C GLU A 117 -18.46 -22.40 10.44
N ILE A 118 -17.14 -22.46 10.40
CA ILE A 118 -16.30 -21.35 9.91
C ILE A 118 -16.14 -21.51 8.41
N LEU A 119 -16.60 -20.54 7.64
CA LEU A 119 -16.50 -20.49 6.17
C LEU A 119 -15.50 -19.40 5.76
N GLY A 120 -14.76 -19.63 4.68
CA GLY A 120 -13.99 -18.60 4.00
C GLY A 120 -14.87 -17.58 3.27
N ARG A 121 -14.25 -16.59 2.63
CA ARG A 121 -14.97 -15.65 1.74
C ARG A 121 -15.49 -16.31 0.46
N SER A 122 -14.87 -17.43 0.06
CA SER A 122 -15.24 -18.27 -1.09
C SER A 122 -15.20 -19.73 -0.66
N GLU A 123 -16.18 -20.53 -1.08
CA GLU A 123 -16.28 -21.95 -0.72
C GLU A 123 -16.80 -22.80 -1.88
N TRP A 124 -16.50 -24.10 -1.83
CA TRP A 124 -17.14 -25.08 -2.69
C TRP A 124 -18.51 -25.48 -2.15
N ILE A 125 -19.50 -25.50 -3.03
CA ILE A 125 -20.81 -26.07 -2.71
C ILE A 125 -21.12 -27.23 -3.63
N GLY A 126 -21.92 -28.16 -3.14
CA GLY A 126 -22.53 -29.24 -3.91
C GLY A 126 -24.02 -29.02 -4.05
N LEU A 127 -24.56 -29.38 -5.21
CA LEU A 127 -25.99 -29.39 -5.50
C LEU A 127 -26.39 -30.83 -5.85
N PRO A 128 -26.66 -31.71 -4.86
CA PRO A 128 -26.90 -33.13 -5.14
C PRO A 128 -28.10 -33.42 -6.02
N GLY A 129 -29.13 -32.55 -6.00
CA GLY A 129 -30.29 -32.68 -6.90
C GLY A 129 -29.98 -32.35 -8.36
N VAL A 130 -28.89 -31.62 -8.60
CA VAL A 130 -28.37 -31.28 -9.94
C VAL A 130 -27.21 -32.20 -10.33
N GLY A 131 -26.49 -32.76 -9.37
CA GLY A 131 -25.36 -33.65 -9.61
C GLY A 131 -24.05 -32.92 -9.92
N THR A 132 -23.85 -31.73 -9.35
CA THR A 132 -22.65 -30.92 -9.62
C THR A 132 -22.17 -30.15 -8.39
N TYR A 133 -20.92 -29.69 -8.46
CA TYR A 133 -20.33 -28.71 -7.55
C TYR A 133 -20.17 -27.36 -8.24
N LEU A 134 -20.13 -26.28 -7.47
CA LEU A 134 -19.91 -24.92 -7.94
C LEU A 134 -19.12 -24.12 -6.90
N LYS A 135 -18.34 -23.13 -7.34
CA LYS A 135 -17.77 -22.11 -6.46
C LYS A 135 -18.87 -21.14 -6.00
N ALA A 136 -18.84 -20.77 -4.73
CA ALA A 136 -19.76 -19.82 -4.14
C ALA A 136 -19.01 -18.71 -3.41
N ARG A 137 -19.42 -17.47 -3.66
CA ARG A 137 -19.02 -16.32 -2.83
C ARG A 137 -19.90 -16.24 -1.60
N ILE A 138 -19.29 -16.10 -0.43
CA ILE A 138 -20.00 -15.94 0.83
C ILE A 138 -20.21 -14.44 1.10
N ASP A 139 -21.47 -13.98 1.10
CA ASP A 139 -21.79 -12.55 1.17
C ASP A 139 -22.86 -12.26 2.24
N SER A 140 -22.39 -11.75 3.38
CA SER A 140 -23.27 -11.29 4.48
C SER A 140 -24.12 -10.06 4.11
N GLY A 141 -23.74 -9.29 3.09
CA GLY A 141 -24.48 -8.12 2.60
C GLY A 141 -25.77 -8.47 1.87
N ALA A 142 -25.84 -9.65 1.24
CA ALA A 142 -27.02 -10.11 0.53
C ALA A 142 -28.03 -10.83 1.45
N THR A 143 -29.33 -10.49 1.34
CA THR A 143 -30.38 -11.17 2.14
C THR A 143 -30.58 -12.62 1.68
N THR A 144 -30.62 -12.82 0.37
CA THR A 144 -30.94 -14.11 -0.27
C THR A 144 -29.74 -14.58 -1.06
N SER A 145 -29.47 -15.87 -1.01
CA SER A 145 -28.57 -16.52 -1.96
C SER A 145 -29.09 -16.37 -3.39
N SER A 146 -28.17 -16.40 -4.35
CA SER A 146 -28.49 -16.35 -5.79
C SER A 146 -27.69 -17.38 -6.56
N LEU A 147 -28.32 -17.93 -7.60
CA LEU A 147 -27.74 -18.90 -8.52
C LEU A 147 -27.76 -18.30 -9.92
N SER A 148 -26.60 -18.30 -10.57
CA SER A 148 -26.47 -17.88 -11.95
C SER A 148 -27.22 -18.85 -12.86
N ALA A 149 -28.13 -18.31 -13.66
CA ALA A 149 -29.01 -19.11 -14.49
C ALA A 149 -29.30 -18.39 -15.82
N THR A 150 -29.30 -19.15 -16.90
CA THR A 150 -29.62 -18.69 -18.26
C THR A 150 -30.84 -19.42 -18.81
N GLU A 151 -31.40 -18.89 -19.89
CA GLU A 151 -32.58 -19.45 -20.58
C GLU A 151 -33.80 -19.70 -19.65
N ILE A 152 -33.95 -18.85 -18.63
CA ILE A 152 -34.97 -18.98 -17.59
C ILE A 152 -36.37 -18.90 -18.22
N THR A 153 -37.06 -20.04 -18.30
CA THR A 153 -38.39 -20.16 -18.88
C THR A 153 -39.38 -20.61 -17.80
N ARG A 154 -40.49 -19.88 -17.65
CA ARG A 154 -41.55 -20.21 -16.69
C ARG A 154 -42.62 -21.05 -17.36
N PHE A 155 -43.16 -22.01 -16.63
CA PHE A 155 -44.26 -22.84 -17.09
C PHE A 155 -45.14 -23.29 -15.92
N GLU A 156 -46.29 -23.87 -16.24
CA GLU A 156 -47.20 -24.46 -15.27
C GLU A 156 -47.15 -25.98 -15.41
N ARG A 157 -47.09 -26.69 -14.28
CA ARG A 157 -47.18 -28.16 -14.20
C ARG A 157 -48.08 -28.50 -13.03
N ASP A 158 -49.13 -29.27 -13.30
CA ASP A 158 -50.10 -29.74 -12.31
C ASP A 158 -50.73 -28.61 -11.45
N GLY A 159 -50.91 -27.42 -12.03
CA GLY A 159 -51.47 -26.24 -11.34
C GLY A 159 -50.46 -25.45 -10.50
N GLU A 160 -49.19 -25.85 -10.48
CA GLU A 160 -48.12 -25.17 -9.77
C GLU A 160 -47.23 -24.36 -10.73
N ASN A 161 -46.64 -23.28 -10.23
CA ASN A 161 -45.69 -22.48 -11.00
C ASN A 161 -44.31 -23.13 -10.97
N TRP A 162 -43.76 -23.44 -12.14
CA TRP A 162 -42.43 -24.02 -12.30
C TRP A 162 -41.53 -23.10 -13.13
N VAL A 163 -40.23 -23.33 -13.01
CA VAL A 163 -39.22 -22.72 -13.85
C VAL A 163 -38.27 -23.79 -14.37
N ARG A 164 -37.90 -23.67 -15.65
CA ARG A 164 -36.79 -24.42 -16.26
C ARG A 164 -35.69 -23.45 -16.63
N PHE A 165 -34.44 -23.84 -16.42
CA PHE A 165 -33.28 -23.00 -16.69
C PHE A 165 -32.05 -23.88 -16.91
N LYS A 166 -30.99 -23.29 -17.45
CA LYS A 166 -29.63 -23.87 -17.43
C LYS A 166 -28.78 -23.12 -16.43
N LEU A 167 -27.72 -23.76 -15.92
CA LEU A 167 -26.74 -23.05 -15.10
C LEU A 167 -26.05 -21.98 -15.95
N GLY A 168 -26.02 -20.75 -15.45
CA GLY A 168 -25.32 -19.65 -16.11
C GLY A 168 -23.84 -19.69 -15.79
N LEU A 169 -23.09 -20.45 -16.58
CA LEU A 169 -21.67 -20.74 -16.35
C LEU A 169 -20.79 -20.15 -17.45
N ASN A 170 -19.58 -19.78 -17.06
CA ASN A 170 -18.50 -19.37 -17.94
C ASN A 170 -17.60 -20.57 -18.28
N GLU A 171 -16.71 -20.38 -19.25
CA GLU A 171 -15.73 -21.40 -19.63
C GLU A 171 -14.77 -21.73 -18.48
N ALA A 172 -14.44 -20.73 -17.65
CA ALA A 172 -13.57 -20.89 -16.48
C ALA A 172 -14.24 -21.55 -15.28
N ASP A 173 -15.58 -21.64 -15.26
CA ASP A 173 -16.30 -22.20 -14.11
C ASP A 173 -16.00 -23.69 -13.94
N SER A 174 -15.63 -24.08 -12.73
CA SER A 174 -15.43 -25.48 -12.37
C SER A 174 -16.75 -26.16 -12.03
N VAL A 175 -17.12 -27.15 -12.83
CA VAL A 175 -18.42 -27.84 -12.79
C VAL A 175 -18.28 -29.26 -13.34
N VAL A 176 -19.25 -30.14 -13.08
CA VAL A 176 -19.41 -31.39 -13.83
C VAL A 176 -19.90 -31.07 -15.26
N ASP A 177 -19.11 -31.43 -16.26
CA ASP A 177 -19.35 -31.00 -17.65
C ASP A 177 -20.69 -31.45 -18.25
N SER A 178 -21.20 -32.61 -17.84
CA SER A 178 -22.50 -33.10 -18.33
C SER A 178 -23.67 -32.17 -17.98
N VAL A 179 -23.51 -31.34 -16.95
CA VAL A 179 -24.57 -30.46 -16.43
C VAL A 179 -24.58 -29.09 -17.10
N ARG A 180 -23.51 -28.66 -17.79
CA ARG A 180 -23.38 -27.30 -18.36
C ARG A 180 -24.56 -26.89 -19.24
N ASP A 181 -25.06 -27.82 -20.05
CA ASP A 181 -26.17 -27.59 -20.98
C ASP A 181 -27.47 -28.31 -20.57
N GLU A 182 -27.51 -28.89 -19.37
CA GLU A 182 -28.66 -29.64 -18.89
C GLU A 182 -29.79 -28.72 -18.40
N TRP A 183 -31.03 -29.09 -18.72
CA TRP A 183 -32.20 -28.39 -18.23
C TRP A 183 -32.52 -28.80 -16.80
N ILE A 184 -32.53 -27.81 -15.91
CA ILE A 184 -32.93 -27.96 -14.52
C ILE A 184 -34.35 -27.41 -14.37
N GLU A 185 -35.23 -28.18 -13.74
CA GLU A 185 -36.59 -27.76 -13.45
C GLU A 185 -36.83 -27.73 -11.94
N ALA A 186 -37.45 -26.66 -11.45
CA ALA A 186 -37.79 -26.51 -10.05
C ALA A 186 -39.11 -25.75 -9.84
N PRO A 187 -39.85 -26.05 -8.76
CA PRO A 187 -41.02 -25.26 -8.37
C PRO A 187 -40.60 -23.86 -7.93
N VAL A 188 -41.44 -22.87 -8.24
CA VAL A 188 -41.23 -21.47 -7.85
C VAL A 188 -41.88 -21.21 -6.50
N GLU A 189 -41.07 -20.96 -5.48
CA GLU A 189 -41.51 -20.66 -4.11
C GLU A 189 -42.18 -19.30 -4.00
N ARG A 190 -41.56 -18.29 -4.63
CA ARG A 190 -42.02 -16.91 -4.64
C ARG A 190 -41.32 -16.12 -5.74
N ARG A 191 -41.75 -14.87 -5.92
CA ARG A 191 -41.15 -13.92 -6.86
C ARG A 191 -40.59 -12.72 -6.11
N VAL A 192 -39.39 -12.30 -6.46
CA VAL A 192 -38.81 -11.04 -5.99
C VAL A 192 -39.01 -10.00 -7.09
N ARG A 193 -39.77 -8.94 -6.78
CA ARG A 193 -39.92 -7.78 -7.65
C ARG A 193 -38.65 -6.94 -7.60
N ILE A 194 -38.01 -6.75 -8.74
CA ILE A 194 -36.88 -5.86 -8.95
C ILE A 194 -37.42 -4.62 -9.66
N ILE A 195 -37.34 -3.47 -9.01
CA ILE A 195 -37.66 -2.19 -9.64
C ILE A 195 -36.38 -1.67 -10.28
N GLN A 196 -36.32 -1.64 -11.60
CA GLN A 196 -35.22 -1.06 -12.36
C GLN A 196 -35.68 0.21 -13.07
N ALA A 197 -34.74 1.08 -13.42
CA ALA A 197 -35.03 2.28 -14.21
C ALA A 197 -35.64 1.93 -15.59
N SER A 198 -35.35 0.74 -16.11
CA SER A 198 -35.85 0.19 -17.38
C SER A 198 -37.20 -0.53 -17.27
N GLY A 199 -37.74 -0.75 -16.07
CA GLY A 199 -39.00 -1.45 -15.87
C GLY A 199 -39.05 -2.29 -14.59
N GLU A 200 -40.12 -3.07 -14.46
CA GLU A 200 -40.27 -4.06 -13.40
C GLU A 200 -39.82 -5.42 -13.93
N ASP A 201 -38.79 -5.98 -13.30
CA ASP A 201 -38.38 -7.36 -13.52
C ASP A 201 -38.77 -8.19 -12.29
N SER A 202 -39.02 -9.48 -12.48
CA SER A 202 -39.30 -10.39 -11.36
C SER A 202 -38.35 -11.56 -11.41
N ARG A 203 -37.68 -11.88 -10.31
CA ARG A 203 -36.79 -13.04 -10.24
C ARG A 203 -37.49 -14.19 -9.54
N PRO A 204 -37.57 -15.40 -10.15
CA PRO A 204 -38.11 -16.56 -9.47
C PRO A 204 -37.15 -16.98 -8.36
N VAL A 205 -37.72 -17.46 -7.26
CA VAL A 205 -36.99 -18.07 -6.15
C VAL A 205 -37.31 -19.55 -6.15
N ILE A 206 -36.27 -20.38 -6.11
CA ILE A 206 -36.38 -21.84 -6.03
C ILE A 206 -35.68 -22.33 -4.76
N SER A 207 -36.05 -23.53 -4.31
CA SER A 207 -35.38 -24.23 -3.21
C SER A 207 -34.57 -25.39 -3.75
N LEU A 208 -33.28 -25.45 -3.45
CA LEU A 208 -32.41 -26.57 -3.81
C LEU A 208 -31.69 -27.10 -2.56
N LEU A 209 -31.51 -28.42 -2.51
CA LEU A 209 -30.64 -29.02 -1.50
C LEU A 209 -29.18 -28.69 -1.83
N MET A 210 -28.46 -28.15 -0.87
CA MET A 210 -27.06 -27.75 -0.99
C MET A 210 -26.22 -28.43 0.09
N THR A 211 -24.99 -28.81 -0.27
CA THR A 211 -23.97 -29.27 0.66
C THR A 211 -22.77 -28.34 0.67
N LEU A 212 -22.21 -28.06 1.84
CA LEU A 212 -20.96 -27.30 2.01
C LEU A 212 -20.26 -27.87 3.26
N GLY A 213 -19.17 -28.61 3.06
CA GLY A 213 -18.51 -29.33 4.14
C GLY A 213 -19.50 -30.22 4.91
N PRO A 214 -19.66 -30.05 6.24
CA PRO A 214 -20.63 -30.81 7.03
C PRO A 214 -22.07 -30.31 6.90
N LEU A 215 -22.31 -29.14 6.30
CA LEU A 215 -23.63 -28.54 6.18
C LEU A 215 -24.41 -29.19 5.03
N ARG A 216 -25.68 -29.53 5.28
CA ARG A 216 -26.60 -30.08 4.28
C ARG A 216 -27.98 -29.46 4.48
N GLU A 217 -28.25 -28.39 3.73
CA GLU A 217 -29.41 -27.53 3.95
C GLU A 217 -30.18 -27.27 2.66
N THR A 218 -31.50 -27.09 2.79
CA THR A 218 -32.33 -26.62 1.67
C THR A 218 -32.24 -25.10 1.60
N VAL A 219 -31.63 -24.58 0.53
CA VAL A 219 -31.34 -23.15 0.36
C VAL A 219 -32.22 -22.56 -0.72
N GLN A 220 -32.77 -21.37 -0.44
CA GLN A 220 -33.50 -20.58 -1.42
C GLN A 220 -32.54 -19.73 -2.27
N PHE A 221 -32.63 -19.91 -3.58
CA PHE A 221 -31.86 -19.15 -4.57
C PHE A 221 -32.78 -18.28 -5.43
N THR A 222 -32.47 -17.00 -5.55
CA THR A 222 -33.00 -16.21 -6.67
C THR A 222 -32.24 -16.57 -7.94
N LEU A 223 -32.96 -16.84 -9.02
CA LEU A 223 -32.36 -17.05 -10.34
C LEU A 223 -32.15 -15.72 -11.05
N ASN A 224 -30.94 -15.51 -11.58
CA ASN A 224 -30.58 -14.34 -12.38
C ASN A 224 -29.41 -14.70 -13.29
N ASP A 225 -29.30 -14.03 -14.44
CA ASP A 225 -28.09 -14.13 -15.25
C ASP A 225 -26.95 -13.36 -14.59
N ARG A 226 -25.92 -14.09 -14.18
CA ARG A 226 -24.70 -13.57 -13.54
C ARG A 226 -23.45 -14.12 -14.22
N THR A 227 -23.55 -14.54 -15.48
CA THR A 227 -22.43 -15.04 -16.30
C THR A 227 -21.29 -14.02 -16.44
N HIS A 228 -21.52 -12.74 -16.18
CA HIS A 228 -20.47 -11.73 -16.18
C HIS A 228 -19.67 -11.66 -14.87
N LEU A 229 -19.91 -12.54 -13.90
CA LEU A 229 -19.23 -12.58 -12.60
C LEU A 229 -18.50 -13.91 -12.43
N ASP A 230 -17.51 -13.93 -11.54
CA ASP A 230 -16.57 -15.05 -11.39
C ASP A 230 -17.14 -16.19 -10.53
N HIS A 231 -18.15 -15.89 -9.72
CA HIS A 231 -18.83 -16.89 -8.91
C HIS A 231 -20.27 -17.10 -9.39
N PRO A 232 -20.60 -18.31 -9.89
CA PRO A 232 -21.95 -18.63 -10.33
C PRO A 232 -22.94 -18.69 -9.15
N VAL A 233 -22.44 -18.84 -7.93
CA VAL A 233 -23.28 -18.86 -6.71
C VAL A 233 -22.85 -17.77 -5.74
N LEU A 234 -23.84 -17.15 -5.11
CA LEU A 234 -23.63 -16.29 -3.96
C LEU A 234 -24.51 -16.77 -2.82
N LEU A 235 -23.91 -16.98 -1.64
CA LEU A 235 -24.60 -17.38 -0.43
C LEU A 235 -24.84 -16.18 0.47
N GLY A 236 -26.12 -15.84 0.65
CA GLY A 236 -26.55 -14.69 1.44
C GLY A 236 -26.68 -14.99 2.93
N ARG A 237 -26.86 -13.95 3.73
CA ARG A 237 -27.00 -14.06 5.19
C ARG A 237 -28.10 -14.98 5.68
N ARG A 238 -29.19 -15.22 4.93
CA ARG A 238 -30.24 -16.15 5.37
C ARG A 238 -29.74 -17.60 5.46
N PHE A 239 -28.85 -18.00 4.55
CA PHE A 239 -28.19 -19.29 4.68
C PHE A 239 -27.26 -19.28 5.89
N LEU A 240 -26.46 -18.22 6.04
CA LEU A 240 -25.43 -18.13 7.08
C LEU A 240 -25.97 -17.98 8.51
N MET A 241 -27.16 -17.39 8.66
CA MET A 241 -27.82 -17.17 9.93
C MET A 241 -27.90 -18.47 10.72
N ASP A 242 -27.49 -18.39 11.98
CA ASP A 242 -27.51 -19.48 12.95
C ASP A 242 -26.58 -20.68 12.69
N ILE A 243 -26.03 -20.85 11.49
CA ILE A 243 -25.22 -22.04 11.13
C ILE A 243 -23.74 -21.76 10.82
N ALA A 244 -23.35 -20.52 10.49
CA ALA A 244 -21.99 -20.24 10.03
C ALA A 244 -21.42 -18.88 10.50
N VAL A 245 -20.09 -18.77 10.51
CA VAL A 245 -19.29 -17.56 10.69
C VAL A 245 -18.35 -17.42 9.51
N ILE A 246 -18.14 -16.21 9.00
CA ILE A 246 -17.25 -15.96 7.87
C ILE A 246 -15.89 -15.50 8.39
N ASP A 247 -14.83 -16.24 8.08
CA ASP A 247 -13.46 -15.74 8.13
C ASP A 247 -13.06 -15.23 6.75
N VAL A 248 -13.07 -13.90 6.60
CA VAL A 248 -12.73 -13.25 5.33
C VAL A 248 -11.26 -13.40 4.96
N ALA A 249 -10.36 -13.76 5.89
CA ALA A 249 -8.96 -14.00 5.56
C ALA A 249 -8.74 -15.36 4.86
N GLN A 250 -9.72 -16.24 4.91
CA GLN A 250 -9.64 -17.59 4.38
C GLN A 250 -10.49 -17.75 3.11
N GLN A 251 -10.16 -18.76 2.31
CA GLN A 251 -10.91 -19.23 1.15
C GLN A 251 -10.81 -20.75 1.12
N TYR A 252 -11.87 -21.42 0.69
CA TYR A 252 -11.89 -22.87 0.46
C TYR A 252 -11.49 -23.67 1.70
N LEU A 253 -12.12 -23.38 2.85
CA LEU A 253 -11.87 -24.13 4.08
C LEU A 253 -12.42 -25.56 4.01
N HIS A 254 -13.39 -25.79 3.12
CA HIS A 254 -14.02 -27.09 2.93
C HIS A 254 -13.67 -27.69 1.58
N GLU A 255 -13.41 -29.00 1.58
CA GLU A 255 -13.12 -29.76 0.38
C GLU A 255 -14.26 -29.69 -0.64
N ARG A 256 -13.87 -29.67 -1.91
CA ARG A 256 -14.82 -29.75 -3.02
C ARG A 256 -15.62 -31.06 -2.97
N PRO A 257 -16.96 -31.01 -2.99
CA PRO A 257 -17.77 -32.22 -3.07
C PRO A 257 -17.53 -33.00 -4.36
N GLU A 258 -17.53 -34.32 -4.29
CA GLU A 258 -17.35 -35.18 -5.46
C GLU A 258 -18.68 -35.60 -6.09
N PHE A 259 -18.73 -35.60 -7.42
CA PHE A 259 -19.86 -36.07 -8.20
C PHE A 259 -19.39 -36.93 -9.37
N PRO A 260 -20.19 -37.93 -9.80
CA PRO A 260 -19.86 -38.74 -10.98
C PRO A 260 -19.66 -37.87 -12.22
N GLY A 261 -18.52 -38.03 -12.89
CA GLY A 261 -18.15 -37.23 -14.08
C GLY A 261 -17.50 -35.88 -13.76
N GLY A 262 -17.37 -35.51 -12.48
CA GLY A 262 -16.57 -34.36 -12.03
C GLY A 262 -15.08 -34.69 -11.92
N ARG A 263 -14.25 -33.65 -11.79
CA ARG A 263 -12.82 -33.81 -11.46
C ARG A 263 -12.65 -34.21 -9.98
N PRO A 264 -11.62 -34.99 -9.62
CA PRO A 264 -11.36 -35.38 -8.23
C PRO A 264 -11.20 -34.18 -7.29
N ALA A 265 -11.57 -34.30 -6.01
CA ALA A 265 -11.43 -33.21 -5.05
C ALA A 265 -9.96 -32.75 -4.88
N GLU A 266 -9.00 -33.67 -4.98
CA GLU A 266 -7.55 -33.38 -4.88
C GLU A 266 -7.05 -32.40 -5.96
N GLU A 267 -7.74 -32.31 -7.10
CA GLU A 267 -7.39 -31.38 -8.19
C GLU A 267 -8.01 -29.99 -8.01
N ALA A 268 -8.80 -29.76 -6.95
CA ALA A 268 -9.49 -28.48 -6.73
C ALA A 268 -8.52 -27.31 -6.53
N GLY A 269 -7.32 -27.54 -5.98
CA GLY A 269 -6.35 -26.48 -5.70
C GLY A 269 -5.93 -25.65 -6.92
N ALA A 270 -5.94 -26.24 -8.12
CA ALA A 270 -5.66 -25.50 -9.35
C ALA A 270 -6.80 -24.53 -9.72
N ASP A 271 -8.04 -24.92 -9.45
CA ASP A 271 -9.20 -24.07 -9.66
C ASP A 271 -9.26 -22.98 -8.59
N GLU A 272 -8.93 -23.30 -7.35
CA GLU A 272 -8.90 -22.36 -6.22
C GLU A 272 -7.83 -21.27 -6.36
N ALA A 273 -6.69 -21.61 -6.96
CA ALA A 273 -5.59 -20.67 -7.18
C ALA A 273 -5.98 -19.51 -8.13
N ALA A 274 -6.84 -19.77 -9.11
CA ALA A 274 -7.31 -18.76 -10.05
C ALA A 274 -7.99 -17.57 -9.35
N ASP A 275 -8.73 -17.83 -8.26
CA ASP A 275 -9.42 -16.79 -7.49
C ASP A 275 -8.45 -15.92 -6.65
N ARG A 276 -7.25 -16.44 -6.35
CA ARG A 276 -6.23 -15.69 -5.60
C ARG A 276 -5.47 -14.73 -6.50
N ASP A 277 -5.12 -15.19 -7.70
CA ASP A 277 -4.36 -14.41 -8.68
C ASP A 277 -5.17 -13.22 -9.24
N GLU A 278 -6.49 -13.37 -9.37
CA GLU A 278 -7.39 -12.30 -9.82
C GLU A 278 -7.50 -11.14 -8.81
N GLU A 279 -7.47 -11.43 -7.50
CA GLU A 279 -7.51 -10.39 -6.46
C GLU A 279 -6.20 -9.57 -6.42
N GLU A 280 -5.03 -10.20 -6.63
CA GLU A 280 -3.75 -9.49 -6.71
C GLU A 280 -3.66 -8.56 -7.94
N ALA A 281 -4.45 -8.81 -8.99
CA ALA A 281 -4.49 -8.00 -10.19
C ALA A 281 -5.41 -6.75 -10.08
N GLU A 282 -6.27 -6.68 -9.04
CA GLU A 282 -7.19 -5.57 -8.81
C GLU A 282 -6.65 -4.48 -7.86
N GLU A 283 -5.53 -4.72 -7.16
CA GLU A 283 -4.81 -3.74 -6.31
C GLU A 283 -3.76 -2.91 -7.08
#